data_AF-A0AA39M0D3-F1
#
_entry.id   AF-A0AA39M0D3-F1
#
_cell.length_a   1.000
_cell.length_b   1.000
_cell.length_c   1.000
_cell.angle_alpha   90.00
_cell.angle_beta   90.00
_cell.angle_gamma   90.00
#
_symmetry.space_group_name_H-M   'P 1'
#
loop_
_entity.id
_entity.type
_entity.pdbx_description
1 polymer ?
#
loop_
_entity_poly.entity_id
_entity_poly.type
_entity_poly.pdbx_seq_one_letter_code
_entity_poly.pdbx_strand_id
1 'polypeptide(L)'
;MCRRISWCPRALSLARNLPVPVWVTAFLLWHIFYSVSFLAILSEFNFATVILLLQAFNGIWISTIVSLFRAAYYQAKAIPEEFKFPKELLDEKNVFKAIGRWSRENKIPARFHLQSSNDGDVECPRFCPKCRVVKPDRAHHCRQCERCVMRMDHHCPVLGNCVHFHNHKFFINFLLAATALCFFAQAVIFPRVIEITKNLFETSIEALRNPNAYTCVASGIINAFVCSLALSWFLYTLASQMMRNETTLEGSAKSDYGDKGIFADGRSDYSTEIALYLSLGLIAVLVNSPVICAVFLTAQLRQQKEFVIIVGLCLTDAINGLVFVIIGIYRWTIVRSNNFAVLTSRLSCLSTVPQMSSVGIDQAFAWMLLVNCRLSAVVLQSVFCVAVAFFFTRDFTFPEVSSLCYTSDSVNPKLYRILEVTRLSTVSFSVLLYVPICSKLYYISRNRQGIYSTSRYQQLKNMTITVALASATSVVLVLMPDAAVVFDLFGLQKFASYFFSVTILKSSINVFIYVVRNPLIYRTIRGFFCSRPNVPIGSVQRSSSTQPAPSWRRRPSPIA
;
A
#
# COMPACT_ATOMS: atom_id res chain seq x y z
N MET A 1 37.08 16.92 8.73
CA MET A 1 36.37 17.14 10.00
C MET A 1 34.90 17.48 9.73
N CYS A 2 34.00 16.49 9.72
CA CYS A 2 32.56 16.76 9.65
C CYS A 2 32.02 17.02 11.07
N ARG A 3 31.72 18.28 11.39
CA ARG A 3 31.01 18.63 12.64
C ARG A 3 29.57 18.10 12.54
N ARG A 4 29.22 17.13 13.41
CA ARG A 4 27.82 16.72 13.62
C ARG A 4 27.03 17.92 14.11
N ILE A 5 26.00 18.31 13.36
CA ILE A 5 25.00 19.28 13.79
C ILE A 5 24.29 18.68 15.01
N SER A 6 24.58 19.18 16.21
CA SER A 6 23.90 18.81 17.45
C SER A 6 22.61 19.61 17.56
N TRP A 7 21.48 18.96 17.25
CA TRP A 7 20.16 19.52 17.49
C TRP A 7 19.90 19.70 18.99
N CYS A 8 19.21 20.78 19.37
CA CYS A 8 18.88 21.10 20.76
C CYS A 8 18.06 19.97 21.40
N PRO A 9 18.40 19.47 22.62
CA PRO A 9 17.73 18.34 23.26
C PRO A 9 16.20 18.49 23.40
N ARG A 10 15.71 19.73 23.56
CA ARG A 10 14.28 20.05 23.65
C ARG A 10 13.52 19.84 22.33
N ALA A 11 14.15 20.10 21.18
CA ALA A 11 13.53 19.84 19.87
C ALA A 11 13.46 18.34 19.56
N LEU A 12 14.48 17.57 19.99
CA LEU A 12 14.47 16.11 19.90
C LEU A 12 13.42 15.47 20.81
N SER A 13 13.18 16.01 22.02
CA SER A 13 12.13 15.49 22.90
C SER A 13 10.73 15.78 22.36
N LEU A 14 10.51 16.95 21.74
CA LEU A 14 9.23 17.29 21.11
C LEU A 14 8.94 16.35 19.91
N ALA A 15 9.95 16.09 19.08
CA ALA A 15 9.84 15.17 17.94
C ALA A 15 9.66 13.69 18.36
N ARG A 16 10.23 13.25 19.49
CA ARG A 16 10.00 11.90 20.06
C ARG A 16 8.55 11.71 20.53
N ASN A 17 7.92 12.77 21.02
CA ASN A 17 6.56 12.71 21.57
C ASN A 17 5.46 13.05 20.55
N LEU A 18 5.81 13.54 19.35
CA LEU A 18 4.87 13.91 18.30
C LEU A 18 4.03 12.74 17.72
N PRO A 19 4.54 11.49 17.60
CA PRO A 19 3.77 10.41 17.00
C PRO A 19 2.51 10.05 17.80
N VAL A 20 2.57 10.02 19.13
CA VAL A 20 1.45 9.55 19.97
C VAL A 20 0.23 10.48 19.87
N PRO A 21 0.33 11.81 20.02
CA PRO A 21 -0.79 12.73 19.79
C PRO A 21 -1.35 12.66 18.36
N VAL A 22 -0.49 12.46 17.34
CA VAL A 22 -0.95 12.29 15.95
C VAL A 22 -1.81 11.04 15.81
N TRP A 23 -1.35 9.90 16.32
CA TRP A 23 -2.11 8.66 16.27
C TRP A 23 -3.38 8.73 17.12
N VAL A 24 -3.33 9.33 18.31
CA VAL A 24 -4.51 9.56 19.15
C VAL A 24 -5.53 10.44 18.43
N THR A 25 -5.10 11.51 17.78
CA THR A 25 -5.96 12.38 16.98
C THR A 25 -6.57 11.60 15.81
N ALA A 26 -5.79 10.76 15.12
CA ALA A 26 -6.29 9.89 14.07
C ALA A 26 -7.33 8.87 14.58
N PHE A 27 -7.09 8.22 15.73
CA PHE A 27 -8.06 7.30 16.34
C PHE A 27 -9.33 7.99 16.84
N LEU A 28 -9.23 9.23 17.33
CA LEU A 28 -10.38 10.06 17.72
C LEU A 28 -11.19 10.49 16.50
N LEU A 29 -10.53 10.97 15.44
CA LEU A 29 -11.20 11.31 14.18
C LEU A 29 -11.88 10.07 13.57
N TRP A 30 -11.22 8.91 13.64
CA TRP A 30 -11.80 7.65 13.19
C TRP A 30 -13.00 7.23 14.05
N HIS A 31 -12.93 7.39 15.38
CA HIS A 31 -14.06 7.15 16.29
C HIS A 31 -15.24 8.06 15.96
N ILE A 32 -15.01 9.37 15.82
CA ILE A 32 -16.05 10.33 15.44
C ILE A 32 -16.64 9.98 14.07
N PHE A 33 -15.80 9.72 13.07
CA PHE A 33 -16.26 9.36 11.74
C PHE A 33 -17.06 8.05 11.73
N TYR A 34 -16.59 7.04 12.47
CA TYR A 34 -17.31 5.79 12.64
C TYR A 34 -18.63 6.04 13.35
N SER A 35 -18.67 6.72 14.50
CA SER A 35 -19.90 7.01 15.25
C SER A 35 -20.92 7.78 14.41
N VAL A 36 -20.50 8.76 13.60
CA VAL A 36 -21.38 9.50 12.68
C VAL A 36 -21.90 8.58 11.57
N SER A 37 -21.03 7.79 10.94
CA SER A 37 -21.43 6.83 9.90
C SER A 37 -22.34 5.73 10.47
N PHE A 38 -22.09 5.33 11.71
CA PHE A 38 -22.83 4.33 12.46
C PHE A 38 -24.24 4.83 12.80
N LEU A 39 -24.36 6.05 13.33
CA LEU A 39 -25.65 6.70 13.62
C LEU A 39 -26.49 6.90 12.35
N ALA A 40 -25.86 7.19 11.21
CA ALA A 40 -26.54 7.29 9.91
C ALA A 40 -27.12 5.95 9.41
N ILE A 41 -26.66 4.82 9.94
CA ILE A 41 -27.04 3.46 9.54
C ILE A 41 -28.08 2.85 10.50
N LEU A 42 -28.18 3.36 11.73
CA LEU A 42 -28.98 2.76 12.81
C LEU A 42 -30.49 3.08 12.78
N SER A 43 -30.99 3.81 11.78
CA SER A 43 -32.41 4.20 11.72
C SER A 43 -33.38 3.01 11.68
N GLU A 44 -32.89 1.80 11.37
CA GLU A 44 -33.71 0.59 11.23
C GLU A 44 -33.48 -0.45 12.35
N PHE A 45 -32.48 -0.29 13.21
CA PHE A 45 -32.26 -1.18 14.34
C PHE A 45 -33.11 -0.76 15.55
N ASN A 46 -33.58 -1.73 16.33
CA ASN A 46 -34.27 -1.40 17.58
C ASN A 46 -33.31 -0.71 18.58
N PHE A 47 -33.87 0.17 19.41
CA PHE A 47 -33.10 1.01 20.33
C PHE A 47 -32.13 0.22 21.24
N ALA A 48 -32.55 -0.96 21.70
CA ALA A 48 -31.73 -1.83 22.53
C ALA A 48 -30.47 -2.34 21.78
N THR A 49 -30.61 -2.77 20.53
CA THR A 49 -29.49 -3.24 19.70
C THR A 49 -28.50 -2.11 19.42
N VAL A 50 -29.01 -0.90 19.16
CA VAL A 50 -28.17 0.29 18.98
C VAL A 50 -27.29 0.55 20.21
N ILE A 51 -27.88 0.52 21.40
CA ILE A 51 -27.15 0.74 22.66
C ILE A 51 -26.08 -0.33 22.86
N LEU A 52 -26.42 -1.62 22.67
CA LEU A 52 -25.47 -2.71 22.85
C LEU A 52 -24.27 -2.61 21.91
N LEU A 53 -24.51 -2.31 20.64
CA LEU A 53 -23.43 -2.16 19.67
C LEU A 53 -22.55 -0.93 19.95
N LEU A 54 -23.14 0.19 20.38
CA LEU A 54 -22.37 1.36 20.82
C LEU A 54 -21.53 1.07 22.06
N GLN A 55 -22.07 0.34 23.04
CA GLN A 55 -21.32 -0.06 24.23
C GLN A 55 -20.16 -0.99 23.88
N ALA A 56 -20.40 -1.99 23.01
CA ALA A 56 -19.35 -2.88 22.52
C ALA A 56 -18.24 -2.11 21.79
N PHE A 57 -18.62 -1.21 20.87
CA PHE A 57 -17.68 -0.36 20.13
C PHE A 57 -16.83 0.49 21.07
N ASN A 58 -17.46 1.20 22.00
CA ASN A 58 -16.76 2.06 22.96
C ASN A 58 -15.84 1.25 23.86
N GLY A 59 -16.26 0.05 24.32
CA GLY A 59 -15.41 -0.84 25.11
C GLY A 59 -14.13 -1.25 24.37
N ILE A 60 -14.26 -1.69 23.11
CA ILE A 60 -13.11 -2.08 22.28
C ILE A 60 -12.22 -0.86 22.00
N TRP A 61 -12.80 0.30 21.70
CA TRP A 61 -12.04 1.53 21.45
C TRP A 61 -11.26 1.99 22.70
N ILE A 62 -11.90 2.01 23.88
CA ILE A 62 -11.24 2.36 25.15
C ILE A 62 -10.09 1.40 25.42
N SER A 63 -10.30 0.10 25.24
CA SER A 63 -9.25 -0.92 25.38
C SER A 63 -8.06 -0.67 24.44
N THR A 64 -8.34 -0.29 23.18
CA THR A 64 -7.34 0.06 22.18
C THR A 64 -6.50 1.26 22.62
N ILE A 65 -7.16 2.34 23.05
CA ILE A 65 -6.51 3.58 23.48
C ILE A 65 -5.69 3.35 24.75
N VAL A 66 -6.26 2.74 25.79
CA VAL A 66 -5.55 2.46 27.05
C VAL A 66 -4.31 1.60 26.79
N SER A 67 -4.41 0.60 25.91
CA SER A 67 -3.28 -0.26 25.54
C SER A 67 -2.22 0.50 24.76
N LEU A 68 -2.61 1.38 23.83
CA LEU A 68 -1.70 2.27 23.09
C LEU A 68 -0.92 3.18 24.05
N PHE A 69 -1.60 3.86 24.96
CA PHE A 69 -0.97 4.74 25.96
C PHE A 69 -0.02 3.96 26.86
N ARG A 70 -0.44 2.78 27.35
CA ARG A 70 0.43 1.93 28.15
C ARG A 70 1.64 1.43 27.36
N ALA A 71 1.49 1.08 26.09
CA ALA A 71 2.62 0.66 25.25
C ALA A 71 3.60 1.83 25.02
N ALA A 72 3.08 3.03 24.75
CA ALA A 72 3.88 4.21 24.43
C ALA A 72 4.62 4.77 25.65
N TYR A 73 3.93 4.98 26.77
CA TYR A 73 4.48 5.70 27.92
C TYR A 73 5.17 4.79 28.94
N TYR A 74 4.94 3.48 28.91
CA TYR A 74 5.64 2.58 29.83
C TYR A 74 7.12 2.51 29.46
N GLN A 75 7.96 3.06 30.33
CA GLN A 75 9.40 3.16 30.11
C GLN A 75 10.09 1.82 30.38
N ALA A 76 11.13 1.50 29.60
CA ALA A 76 12.01 0.39 29.93
C ALA A 76 12.68 0.68 31.27
N LYS A 77 12.71 -0.31 32.17
CA LYS A 77 13.57 -0.23 33.36
C LYS A 77 15.03 -0.13 32.92
N ALA A 78 15.83 0.61 33.69
CA ALA A 78 17.26 0.67 33.47
C ALA A 78 17.88 -0.73 33.58
N ILE A 79 19.02 -0.92 32.91
CA ILE A 79 19.82 -2.13 33.13
C ILE A 79 20.30 -2.13 34.59
N PRO A 80 20.23 -3.27 35.30
CA PRO A 80 20.68 -3.36 36.69
C PRO A 80 22.12 -2.88 36.87
N GLU A 81 22.42 -2.27 38.02
CA GLU A 81 23.73 -1.68 38.31
C GLU A 81 24.87 -2.71 38.23
N GLU A 82 24.60 -3.98 38.53
CA GLU A 82 25.57 -5.08 38.43
C GLU A 82 26.17 -5.24 37.02
N PHE A 83 25.46 -4.82 35.96
CA PHE A 83 25.97 -4.87 34.58
C PHE A 83 26.77 -3.62 34.19
N LYS A 84 26.84 -2.58 35.03
CA LYS A 84 27.60 -1.37 34.73
C LYS A 84 29.09 -1.64 34.89
N PHE A 85 29.81 -1.41 33.81
CA PHE A 85 31.25 -1.58 33.76
C PHE A 85 31.95 -0.33 34.35
N PRO A 86 32.95 -0.50 35.23
CA PRO A 86 33.74 0.59 35.79
C PRO A 86 34.36 1.47 34.69
N LYS A 87 34.44 2.79 34.92
CA LYS A 87 34.98 3.71 33.91
C LYS A 87 36.48 3.53 33.75
N GLU A 88 37.14 3.26 34.86
CA GLU A 88 38.59 3.18 35.01
C GLU A 88 39.16 2.06 34.13
N LEU A 89 38.38 0.99 33.93
CA LEU A 89 38.76 -0.16 33.09
C LEU A 89 38.52 0.08 31.59
N LEU A 90 37.87 1.18 31.19
CA LEU A 90 37.69 1.51 29.77
C LEU A 90 38.97 2.05 29.12
N ASP A 91 39.86 2.61 29.93
CA ASP A 91 41.12 3.21 29.49
C ASP A 91 42.25 2.18 29.36
N GLU A 92 41.97 0.90 29.69
CA GLU A 92 42.92 -0.18 29.48
C GLU A 92 43.23 -0.39 27.99
N LYS A 93 44.51 -0.62 27.68
CA LYS A 93 45.03 -0.82 26.31
C LYS A 93 44.25 -1.89 25.52
N ASN A 94 43.75 -2.93 26.19
CA ASN A 94 42.89 -3.94 25.59
C ASN A 94 41.57 -4.07 26.37
N VAL A 95 40.64 -3.17 26.06
CA VAL A 95 39.32 -3.07 26.71
C VAL A 95 38.51 -4.37 26.63
N PHE A 96 38.64 -5.16 25.56
CA PHE A 96 37.93 -6.43 25.42
C PHE A 96 38.41 -7.47 26.45
N LYS A 97 39.72 -7.53 26.71
CA LYS A 97 40.30 -8.39 27.75
C LYS A 97 39.89 -7.93 29.14
N ALA A 98 39.83 -6.62 29.38
CA ALA A 98 39.34 -6.03 30.63
C ALA A 98 37.86 -6.38 30.89
N ILE A 99 37.00 -6.22 29.88
CA ILE A 99 35.58 -6.60 29.95
C ILE A 99 35.42 -8.08 30.26
N GLY A 100 36.13 -8.96 29.54
CA GLY A 100 36.07 -10.41 29.75
C GLY A 100 36.54 -10.83 31.14
N ARG A 101 37.62 -10.23 31.66
CA ARG A 101 38.12 -10.48 33.02
C ARG A 101 37.13 -10.04 34.08
N TRP A 102 36.71 -8.77 34.05
CA TRP A 102 35.79 -8.21 35.03
C TRP A 102 34.46 -8.96 35.06
N SER A 103 33.91 -9.34 33.89
CA SER A 103 32.66 -10.10 33.82
C SER A 103 32.76 -11.48 34.46
N ARG A 104 33.92 -12.15 34.37
CA ARG A 104 34.16 -13.45 35.04
C ARG A 104 34.28 -13.29 36.55
N GLU A 105 35.09 -12.32 36.99
CA GLU A 105 35.32 -12.04 38.43
C GLU A 105 34.02 -11.66 39.15
N ASN A 106 33.19 -10.85 38.51
CA ASN A 106 31.91 -10.39 39.06
C ASN A 106 30.73 -11.33 38.74
N LYS A 107 31.00 -12.49 38.12
CA LYS A 107 30.00 -13.52 37.78
C LYS A 107 28.79 -12.96 37.02
N ILE A 108 29.03 -12.08 36.06
CA ILE A 108 27.97 -11.41 35.29
C ILE A 108 27.24 -12.44 34.42
N PRO A 109 25.90 -12.55 34.50
CA PRO A 109 25.13 -13.52 33.71
C PRO A 109 24.91 -12.99 32.28
N ALA A 110 25.99 -13.00 31.50
CA ALA A 110 25.99 -12.61 30.09
C ALA A 110 26.70 -13.66 29.24
N ARG A 111 26.19 -13.91 28.03
CA ARG A 111 26.84 -14.82 27.09
C ARG A 111 28.18 -14.26 26.60
N PHE A 112 29.21 -15.11 26.66
CA PHE A 112 30.53 -14.84 26.13
C PHE A 112 30.59 -15.15 24.63
N HIS A 113 31.30 -14.31 23.89
CA HIS A 113 31.48 -14.47 22.46
C HIS A 113 32.94 -14.23 22.11
N LEU A 114 33.43 -14.95 21.09
CA LEU A 114 34.73 -14.67 20.49
C LEU A 114 34.65 -13.34 19.76
N GLN A 115 35.49 -12.37 20.14
CA GLN A 115 35.63 -11.10 19.45
C GLN A 115 37.07 -10.97 18.94
N SER A 116 37.22 -10.68 17.64
CA SER A 116 38.53 -10.46 17.06
C SER A 116 39.10 -9.12 17.52
N SER A 117 40.34 -9.15 18.01
CA SER A 117 41.10 -7.99 18.47
C SER A 117 42.49 -7.99 17.83
N ASN A 118 43.15 -6.84 17.81
CA ASN A 118 44.50 -6.69 17.26
C ASN A 118 45.54 -7.58 17.96
N ASP A 119 45.28 -7.98 19.22
CA ASP A 119 46.14 -8.85 20.03
C ASP A 119 45.70 -10.33 19.98
N GLY A 120 44.87 -10.71 18.99
CA GLY A 120 44.27 -12.04 18.86
C GLY A 120 42.81 -12.09 19.33
N ASP A 121 42.15 -13.23 19.10
CA ASP A 121 40.75 -13.41 19.45
C ASP A 121 40.55 -13.45 20.98
N VAL A 122 39.61 -12.66 21.48
CA VAL A 122 39.31 -12.52 22.91
C VAL A 122 37.87 -12.93 23.19
N GLU A 123 37.70 -13.84 24.13
CA GLU A 123 36.38 -14.23 24.61
C GLU A 123 35.86 -13.24 25.66
N CYS A 124 34.85 -12.44 25.29
CA CYS A 124 34.22 -11.47 26.18
C CYS A 124 32.73 -11.27 25.86
N PRO A 125 31.90 -10.86 26.83
CA PRO A 125 30.48 -10.62 26.60
C PRO A 125 30.25 -9.36 25.76
N ARG A 126 29.05 -9.28 25.15
CA ARG A 126 28.68 -8.11 24.34
C ARG A 126 28.64 -6.86 25.21
N PHE A 127 29.33 -5.81 24.79
CA PHE A 127 29.42 -4.55 25.54
C PHE A 127 28.71 -3.40 24.82
N CYS A 128 28.20 -2.42 25.57
CA CYS A 128 27.74 -1.14 25.04
C CYS A 128 28.66 -0.01 25.50
N PRO A 129 29.48 0.59 24.61
CA PRO A 129 30.38 1.68 25.01
C PRO A 129 29.62 2.95 25.41
N LYS A 130 28.47 3.22 24.77
CA LYS A 130 27.65 4.41 25.05
C LYS A 130 27.01 4.39 26.43
N CYS A 131 26.48 3.23 26.82
CA CYS A 131 25.82 3.05 28.10
C CYS A 131 26.77 2.55 29.20
N ARG A 132 27.99 2.14 28.84
CA ARG A 132 29.00 1.54 29.72
C ARG A 132 28.45 0.35 30.52
N VAL A 133 27.76 -0.53 29.80
CA VAL A 133 27.16 -1.74 30.37
C VAL A 133 27.60 -2.95 29.57
N VAL A 134 27.94 -4.02 30.29
CA VAL A 134 27.90 -5.36 29.71
C VAL A 134 26.45 -5.65 29.41
N LYS A 135 26.12 -5.93 28.15
CA LYS A 135 24.72 -6.09 27.73
C LYS A 135 24.19 -7.40 28.31
N PRO A 136 23.13 -7.36 29.13
CA PRO A 136 22.40 -8.57 29.47
C PRO A 136 21.97 -9.30 28.19
N ASP A 137 21.70 -10.60 28.31
CA ASP A 137 21.20 -11.38 27.20
C ASP A 137 19.95 -10.72 26.58
N ARG A 138 19.93 -10.66 25.24
CA ARG A 138 18.87 -10.01 24.43
C ARG A 138 18.68 -8.51 24.68
N ALA A 139 19.59 -7.83 25.39
CA ALA A 139 19.57 -6.38 25.50
C ALA A 139 20.26 -5.71 24.30
N HIS A 140 19.66 -4.64 23.79
CA HIS A 140 20.18 -3.88 22.66
C HIS A 140 20.19 -2.39 22.96
N HIS A 141 21.19 -1.67 22.42
CA HIS A 141 21.23 -0.21 22.51
C HIS A 141 20.33 0.40 21.44
N CYS A 142 19.23 1.02 21.85
CA CYS A 142 18.41 1.79 20.93
C CYS A 142 19.04 3.17 20.74
N ARG A 143 19.46 3.47 19.50
CA ARG A 143 20.03 4.78 19.16
C ARG A 143 19.00 5.91 19.29
N GLN A 144 17.72 5.64 19.06
CA GLN A 144 16.65 6.65 19.12
C GLN A 144 16.27 6.99 20.58
N CYS A 145 16.21 5.97 21.45
CA CYS A 145 15.99 6.16 22.89
C CYS A 145 17.28 6.48 23.66
N GLU A 146 18.44 6.39 23.02
CA GLU A 146 19.78 6.66 23.58
C GLU A 146 20.12 5.84 24.84
N ARG A 147 19.56 4.64 24.93
CA ARG A 147 19.74 3.74 26.07
C ARG A 147 19.74 2.28 25.65
N CYS A 148 20.36 1.44 26.47
CA CYS A 148 20.19 0.00 26.36
C CYS A 148 18.84 -0.42 26.94
N VAL A 149 18.15 -1.28 26.20
CA VAL A 149 16.79 -1.73 26.50
C VAL A 149 16.82 -3.25 26.65
N MET A 150 16.33 -3.74 27.79
CA MET A 150 16.27 -5.18 28.08
C MET A 150 15.21 -5.87 27.22
N ARG A 151 15.59 -7.02 26.62
CA ARG A 151 14.78 -7.77 25.65
C ARG A 151 14.09 -6.82 24.67
N MET A 152 14.92 -6.01 24.00
CA MET A 152 14.43 -5.04 23.02
C MET A 152 13.86 -5.81 21.83
N ASP A 153 12.62 -5.52 21.47
CA ASP A 153 11.98 -6.12 20.31
C ASP A 153 12.25 -5.30 19.04
N HIS A 154 11.88 -4.02 19.06
CA HIS A 154 12.22 -3.02 18.05
C HIS A 154 11.99 -1.60 18.61
N HIS A 155 12.45 -0.57 17.89
CA HIS A 155 11.98 0.78 18.14
C HIS A 155 10.73 1.01 17.29
N CYS A 156 9.61 1.36 17.91
CA CYS A 156 8.35 1.54 17.19
C CYS A 156 8.11 3.03 16.92
N PRO A 157 8.11 3.48 15.65
CA PRO A 157 7.84 4.88 15.32
C PRO A 157 6.45 5.34 15.76
N VAL A 158 5.46 4.44 15.74
CA VAL A 158 4.07 4.72 16.15
C VAL A 158 4.00 5.09 17.63
N LEU A 159 4.76 4.37 18.46
CA LEU A 159 4.81 4.62 19.90
C LEU A 159 5.77 5.77 20.26
N GLY A 160 6.70 6.14 19.38
CA GLY A 160 7.84 6.99 19.71
C GLY A 160 8.76 6.37 20.79
N ASN A 161 8.67 5.05 21.00
CA ASN A 161 9.36 4.33 22.07
C ASN A 161 9.70 2.90 21.63
N CYS A 162 10.62 2.25 22.34
CA CYS A 162 10.91 0.83 22.12
C CYS A 162 9.78 -0.06 22.60
N VAL A 163 9.49 -1.11 21.83
CA VAL A 163 8.80 -2.29 22.33
C VAL A 163 9.84 -3.18 23.00
N HIS A 164 9.59 -3.57 24.24
CA HIS A 164 10.54 -4.23 25.12
C HIS A 164 9.84 -5.05 26.19
N PHE A 165 10.60 -5.81 26.98
CA PHE A 165 10.07 -6.74 27.99
C PHE A 165 8.83 -6.24 28.75
N HIS A 166 8.93 -5.05 29.37
CA HIS A 166 7.88 -4.54 30.26
C HIS A 166 6.62 -3.99 29.58
N ASN A 167 6.71 -3.51 28.33
CA ASN A 167 5.57 -2.93 27.61
C ASN A 167 5.05 -3.82 26.47
N HIS A 168 5.74 -4.92 26.16
CA HIS A 168 5.39 -5.81 25.05
C HIS A 168 3.94 -6.32 25.16
N LYS A 169 3.48 -6.67 26.37
CA LYS A 169 2.08 -7.09 26.60
C LYS A 169 1.06 -6.02 26.20
N PHE A 170 1.35 -4.76 26.47
CA PHE A 170 0.44 -3.66 26.14
C PHE A 170 0.43 -3.40 24.64
N PHE A 171 1.58 -3.58 23.98
CA PHE A 171 1.68 -3.50 22.54
C PHE A 171 0.86 -4.59 21.84
N ILE A 172 0.93 -5.84 22.31
CA ILE A 172 0.11 -6.94 21.79
C ILE A 172 -1.38 -6.70 22.04
N ASN A 173 -1.76 -6.25 23.25
CA ASN A 173 -3.16 -5.91 23.55
C ASN A 173 -3.69 -4.78 22.67
N PHE A 174 -2.87 -3.77 22.38
CA PHE A 174 -3.21 -2.70 21.45
C PHE A 174 -3.52 -3.26 20.06
N LEU A 175 -2.65 -4.11 19.52
CA LEU A 175 -2.85 -4.70 18.20
C LEU A 175 -4.09 -5.61 18.13
N LEU A 176 -4.32 -6.43 19.17
CA LEU A 176 -5.51 -7.27 19.28
C LEU A 176 -6.79 -6.42 19.32
N ALA A 177 -6.83 -5.41 20.18
CA ALA A 177 -7.98 -4.53 20.31
C ALA A 177 -8.24 -3.71 19.03
N ALA A 178 -7.20 -3.18 18.39
CA ALA A 178 -7.30 -2.46 17.12
C ALA A 178 -7.81 -3.38 15.98
N THR A 179 -7.36 -4.63 15.95
CA THR A 179 -7.81 -5.62 14.96
C THR A 179 -9.28 -5.98 15.19
N ALA A 180 -9.66 -6.25 16.44
CA ALA A 180 -11.04 -6.51 16.82
C ALA A 180 -11.96 -5.33 16.48
N LEU A 181 -11.50 -4.09 16.68
CA LEU A 181 -12.23 -2.88 16.33
C LEU A 181 -12.50 -2.80 14.81
N CYS A 182 -11.52 -3.16 13.99
CA CYS A 182 -11.67 -3.18 12.53
C CYS A 182 -12.65 -4.27 12.07
N PHE A 183 -12.58 -5.47 12.65
CA PHE A 183 -13.53 -6.56 12.34
C PHE A 183 -14.95 -6.26 12.85
N PHE A 184 -15.09 -5.67 14.03
CA PHE A 184 -16.37 -5.22 14.56
C PHE A 184 -17.02 -4.19 13.62
N ALA A 185 -16.24 -3.19 13.19
CA ALA A 185 -16.69 -2.19 12.23
C ALA A 185 -17.20 -2.82 10.92
N GLN A 186 -16.48 -3.81 10.39
CA GLN A 186 -16.91 -4.53 9.19
C GLN A 186 -18.19 -5.33 9.44
N ALA A 187 -18.26 -6.11 10.53
CA ALA A 187 -19.39 -6.97 10.82
C ALA A 187 -20.71 -6.19 10.91
N VAL A 188 -20.68 -4.97 11.47
CA VAL A 188 -21.89 -4.15 11.59
C VAL A 188 -22.24 -3.41 10.30
N ILE A 189 -21.26 -2.88 9.56
CA ILE A 189 -21.54 -2.05 8.39
C ILE A 189 -21.77 -2.90 7.12
N PHE A 190 -21.13 -4.06 6.99
CA PHE A 190 -21.16 -4.90 5.79
C PHE A 190 -22.57 -5.31 5.31
N PRO A 191 -23.50 -5.77 6.19
CA PRO A 191 -24.86 -6.10 5.77
C PRO A 191 -25.60 -4.91 5.16
N ARG A 192 -25.43 -3.71 5.74
CA ARG A 192 -26.07 -2.50 5.23
C ARG A 192 -25.50 -2.07 3.89
N VAL A 193 -24.19 -2.24 3.66
CA VAL A 193 -23.64 -1.96 2.33
C VAL A 193 -24.15 -2.94 1.28
N ILE A 194 -24.34 -4.22 1.61
CA ILE A 194 -24.99 -5.15 0.68
C ILE A 194 -26.40 -4.67 0.34
N GLU A 195 -27.17 -4.25 1.34
CA GLU A 195 -28.54 -3.77 1.15
C GLU A 195 -28.61 -2.45 0.36
N ILE A 196 -27.80 -1.46 0.75
CA ILE A 196 -27.65 -0.21 0.02
C ILE A 196 -27.20 -0.48 -1.42
N THR A 197 -26.23 -1.36 -1.64
CA THR A 197 -25.76 -1.70 -2.98
C THR A 197 -26.87 -2.35 -3.81
N LYS A 198 -27.71 -3.20 -3.19
CA LYS A 198 -28.92 -3.74 -3.85
C LYS A 198 -29.93 -2.64 -4.18
N ASN A 199 -30.24 -1.75 -3.23
CA ASN A 199 -31.26 -0.69 -3.35
C ASN A 199 -30.83 0.43 -4.32
N LEU A 200 -29.57 0.89 -4.26
CA LEU A 200 -28.96 1.83 -5.21
C LEU A 200 -29.01 1.31 -6.64
N PHE A 201 -28.91 -0.02 -6.81
CA PHE A 201 -28.99 -0.67 -8.12
C PHE A 201 -30.44 -0.77 -8.64
N GLU A 202 -31.45 -0.66 -7.76
CA GLU A 202 -32.86 -0.71 -8.11
C GLU A 202 -33.50 0.69 -8.28
N THR A 203 -33.04 1.71 -7.56
CA THR A 203 -33.60 3.08 -7.59
C THR A 203 -32.58 4.12 -8.06
N SER A 204 -32.54 4.34 -9.37
CA SER A 204 -31.55 5.21 -10.04
C SER A 204 -31.71 6.73 -9.84
N ILE A 205 -32.53 7.20 -8.90
CA ILE A 205 -32.88 8.63 -8.73
C ILE A 205 -32.63 9.19 -7.31
N GLU A 206 -32.89 8.46 -6.22
CA GLU A 206 -32.68 8.99 -4.86
C GLU A 206 -31.21 8.94 -4.39
N ALA A 207 -30.45 7.96 -4.87
CA ALA A 207 -28.99 7.83 -4.69
C ALA A 207 -28.19 9.10 -5.05
N LEU A 208 -28.67 9.82 -6.08
CA LEU A 208 -28.06 11.05 -6.59
C LEU A 208 -28.32 12.26 -5.67
N ARG A 209 -29.29 12.16 -4.74
CA ARG A 209 -29.71 13.27 -3.89
C ARG A 209 -28.78 13.51 -2.70
N ASN A 210 -28.03 12.50 -2.24
CA ASN A 210 -27.06 12.63 -1.15
C ASN A 210 -25.81 11.73 -1.32
N PRO A 211 -24.96 11.99 -2.33
CA PRO A 211 -23.79 11.16 -2.65
C PRO A 211 -22.73 11.13 -1.52
N ASN A 212 -22.72 12.12 -0.64
CA ASN A 212 -21.69 12.25 0.40
C ASN A 212 -21.80 11.17 1.50
N ALA A 213 -23.01 10.78 1.90
CA ALA A 213 -23.19 9.79 2.97
C ALA A 213 -22.78 8.38 2.51
N TYR A 214 -23.21 7.97 1.32
CA TYR A 214 -22.89 6.65 0.76
C TYR A 214 -21.41 6.47 0.46
N THR A 215 -20.75 7.52 -0.04
CA THR A 215 -19.31 7.52 -0.31
C THR A 215 -18.49 7.44 0.98
N CYS A 216 -18.90 8.15 2.04
CA CYS A 216 -18.29 8.04 3.37
C CYS A 216 -18.43 6.62 3.96
N VAL A 217 -19.62 6.01 3.89
CA VAL A 217 -19.87 4.66 4.42
C VAL A 217 -19.05 3.60 3.66
N ALA A 218 -19.02 3.66 2.32
CA ALA A 218 -18.22 2.75 1.51
C ALA A 218 -16.72 2.88 1.83
N SER A 219 -16.19 4.11 1.85
CA SER A 219 -14.79 4.38 2.18
C SER A 219 -14.40 3.89 3.59
N GLY A 220 -15.30 4.05 4.57
CA GLY A 220 -15.07 3.58 5.94
C GLY A 220 -14.86 2.07 6.05
N ILE A 221 -15.66 1.27 5.33
CA ILE A 221 -15.56 -0.21 5.34
C ILE A 221 -14.28 -0.68 4.68
N ILE A 222 -13.95 -0.06 3.55
CA ILE A 222 -12.75 -0.36 2.79
C ILE A 222 -11.51 -0.14 3.66
N ASN A 223 -11.44 1.01 4.32
CA ASN A 223 -10.36 1.31 5.24
C ASN A 223 -10.32 0.31 6.40
N ALA A 224 -11.48 -0.02 6.99
CA ALA A 224 -11.57 -1.03 8.04
C ALA A 224 -11.07 -2.42 7.57
N PHE A 225 -11.37 -2.82 6.34
CA PHE A 225 -10.94 -4.09 5.74
C PHE A 225 -9.43 -4.13 5.49
N VAL A 226 -8.88 -3.08 4.89
CA VAL A 226 -7.43 -2.98 4.67
C VAL A 226 -6.69 -2.98 6.00
N CYS A 227 -7.17 -2.19 6.98
CA CYS A 227 -6.59 -2.16 8.32
C CYS A 227 -6.70 -3.51 9.03
N SER A 228 -7.83 -4.23 8.94
CA SER A 228 -7.95 -5.55 9.58
C SER A 228 -6.99 -6.57 8.99
N LEU A 229 -6.79 -6.59 7.67
CA LEU A 229 -5.85 -7.51 7.03
C LEU A 229 -4.40 -7.21 7.45
N ALA A 230 -4.00 -5.94 7.39
CA ALA A 230 -2.65 -5.52 7.76
C ALA A 230 -2.36 -5.82 9.25
N LEU A 231 -3.30 -5.48 10.14
CA LEU A 231 -3.14 -5.72 11.58
C LEU A 231 -3.19 -7.22 11.92
N SER A 232 -4.06 -8.00 11.27
CA SER A 232 -4.13 -9.47 11.47
C SER A 232 -2.84 -10.16 11.04
N TRP A 233 -2.28 -9.75 9.90
CA TRP A 233 -1.00 -10.27 9.45
C TRP A 233 0.13 -9.90 10.41
N PHE A 234 0.18 -8.64 10.84
CA PHE A 234 1.19 -8.20 11.79
C PHE A 234 1.08 -8.96 13.12
N LEU A 235 -0.14 -9.13 13.65
CA LEU A 235 -0.41 -9.98 14.81
C LEU A 235 0.02 -11.42 14.60
N TYR A 236 -0.28 -12.03 13.45
CA TYR A 236 0.15 -13.39 13.12
C TYR A 236 1.67 -13.51 13.16
N THR A 237 2.39 -12.57 12.56
CA THR A 237 3.87 -12.60 12.57
C THR A 237 4.44 -12.47 13.98
N LEU A 238 3.90 -11.56 14.79
CA LEU A 238 4.33 -11.37 16.18
C LEU A 238 3.97 -12.58 17.05
N ALA A 239 2.78 -13.14 16.89
CA ALA A 239 2.36 -14.37 17.58
C ALA A 239 3.27 -15.53 17.22
N SER A 240 3.59 -15.71 15.93
CA SER A 240 4.52 -16.72 15.44
C SER A 240 5.92 -16.57 16.06
N GLN A 241 6.42 -15.34 16.18
CA GLN A 241 7.69 -15.04 16.85
C GLN A 241 7.63 -15.31 18.36
N MET A 242 6.52 -14.95 19.02
CA MET A 242 6.29 -15.23 20.43
C MET A 242 6.27 -16.73 20.72
N MET A 243 5.64 -17.54 19.85
CA MET A 243 5.63 -18.99 19.95
C MET A 243 7.03 -19.60 19.81
N ARG A 244 7.92 -18.96 19.05
CA ARG A 244 9.35 -19.31 18.97
C ARG A 244 10.22 -18.67 20.05
N ASN A 245 9.63 -17.88 20.96
CA ASN A 245 10.33 -17.06 21.95
C ASN A 245 11.38 -16.10 21.35
N GLU A 246 11.14 -15.65 20.12
CA GLU A 246 12.00 -14.74 19.37
C GLU A 246 11.47 -13.30 19.46
N THR A 247 12.39 -12.34 19.47
CA THR A 247 12.07 -10.93 19.16
C THR A 247 12.08 -10.72 17.64
N THR A 248 11.43 -9.64 17.20
CA THR A 248 11.52 -9.14 15.83
C THR A 248 12.97 -8.94 15.39
N LEU A 249 13.82 -8.36 16.25
CA LEU A 249 15.25 -8.20 15.97
C LEU A 249 15.96 -9.53 15.74
N GLU A 250 15.70 -10.53 16.59
CA GLU A 250 16.30 -11.86 16.46
C GLU A 250 15.81 -12.58 15.19
N GLY A 251 14.52 -12.47 14.85
CA GLY A 251 13.97 -13.04 13.62
C GLY A 251 14.55 -12.38 12.36
N SER A 252 14.68 -11.05 12.35
CA SER A 252 15.30 -10.32 11.24
C SER A 252 16.79 -10.65 11.09
N ALA A 253 17.53 -10.78 12.20
CA ALA A 253 18.95 -11.15 12.14
C ALA A 253 19.21 -12.54 11.52
N LYS A 254 18.28 -13.49 11.70
CA LYS A 254 18.35 -14.81 11.05
C LYS A 254 18.07 -14.75 9.55
N SER A 255 17.10 -13.95 9.13
CA SER A 255 16.78 -13.72 7.71
C SER A 255 17.98 -13.15 6.97
N ASP A 256 18.62 -12.12 7.53
CA ASP A 256 19.79 -11.47 6.93
C ASP A 256 20.99 -12.40 6.75
N TYR A 257 21.18 -13.36 7.66
CA TYR A 257 22.27 -14.34 7.56
C TYR A 257 21.99 -15.40 6.47
N GLY A 258 20.71 -15.73 6.24
CA GLY A 258 20.27 -16.57 5.14
C GLY A 258 20.38 -15.87 3.78
N ASP A 259 19.97 -14.59 3.71
CA ASP A 259 20.03 -13.81 2.47
C ASP A 259 21.46 -13.51 2.01
N LYS A 260 22.43 -13.41 2.92
CA LYS A 260 23.86 -13.32 2.55
C LYS A 260 24.37 -14.54 1.76
N GLY A 261 23.74 -15.70 1.90
CA GLY A 261 23.99 -16.87 1.03
C GLY A 261 23.33 -16.76 -0.35
N ILE A 262 22.29 -15.93 -0.50
CA ILE A 262 21.50 -15.75 -1.73
C ILE A 262 22.08 -14.62 -2.61
N PHE A 263 22.73 -13.61 -2.03
CA PHE A 263 23.43 -12.56 -2.80
C PHE A 263 24.70 -13.05 -3.51
N ALA A 264 25.12 -14.29 -3.27
CA ALA A 264 26.22 -14.96 -3.97
C ALA A 264 25.76 -15.81 -5.17
N ASP A 265 24.47 -15.78 -5.54
CA ASP A 265 23.98 -16.51 -6.71
C ASP A 265 24.06 -15.63 -7.97
N GLY A 266 24.78 -16.14 -8.97
CA GLY A 266 25.20 -15.43 -10.18
C GLY A 266 24.03 -15.03 -11.09
N ARG A 267 23.41 -13.87 -10.83
CA ARG A 267 22.54 -13.18 -11.79
C ARG A 267 23.41 -12.67 -12.95
N SER A 268 23.46 -13.45 -14.03
CA SER A 268 24.35 -13.24 -15.18
C SER A 268 23.79 -12.31 -16.27
N ASP A 269 22.57 -11.79 -16.14
CA ASP A 269 21.97 -10.97 -17.21
C ASP A 269 21.13 -9.79 -16.70
N TYR A 270 21.82 -8.74 -16.24
CA TYR A 270 21.19 -7.45 -15.91
C TYR A 270 20.73 -6.68 -17.16
N SER A 271 21.29 -7.02 -18.34
CA SER A 271 21.08 -6.30 -19.58
C SER A 271 19.66 -6.48 -20.12
N THR A 272 19.14 -7.70 -20.08
CA THR A 272 17.75 -8.01 -20.48
C THR A 272 16.74 -7.36 -19.54
N GLU A 273 16.98 -7.38 -18.24
CA GLU A 273 16.11 -6.70 -17.27
C GLU A 273 16.05 -5.18 -17.52
N ILE A 274 17.20 -4.52 -17.68
CA ILE A 274 17.27 -3.09 -17.97
C ILE A 274 16.55 -2.74 -19.28
N ALA A 275 16.74 -3.56 -20.32
CA ALA A 275 16.06 -3.38 -21.60
C ALA A 275 14.52 -3.50 -21.46
N LEU A 276 14.02 -4.41 -20.63
CA LEU A 276 12.59 -4.54 -20.35
C LEU A 276 12.02 -3.31 -19.62
N TYR A 277 12.72 -2.77 -18.62
CA TYR A 277 12.29 -1.55 -17.92
C TYR A 277 12.19 -0.35 -18.87
N LEU A 278 13.21 -0.15 -19.72
CA LEU A 278 13.24 0.94 -20.69
C LEU A 278 12.14 0.79 -21.75
N SER A 279 12.04 -0.39 -22.36
CA SER A 279 11.09 -0.63 -23.45
C SER A 279 9.64 -0.61 -22.99
N LEU A 280 9.29 -1.36 -21.93
CA LEU A 280 7.92 -1.42 -21.41
C LEU A 280 7.49 -0.08 -20.80
N GLY A 281 8.39 0.61 -20.09
CA GLY A 281 8.13 1.95 -19.57
C GLY A 281 7.85 2.98 -20.68
N LEU A 282 8.66 2.97 -21.74
CA LEU A 282 8.45 3.86 -22.89
C LEU A 282 7.14 3.55 -23.62
N ILE A 283 6.81 2.27 -23.81
CA ILE A 283 5.53 1.85 -24.41
C ILE A 283 4.36 2.38 -23.57
N ALA A 284 4.41 2.22 -22.24
CA ALA A 284 3.36 2.71 -21.35
C ALA A 284 3.14 4.23 -21.49
N VAL A 285 4.21 5.03 -21.56
CA VAL A 285 4.12 6.48 -21.78
C VAL A 285 3.52 6.78 -23.17
N LEU A 286 4.03 6.16 -24.22
CA LEU A 286 3.63 6.44 -25.60
C LEU A 286 2.19 6.03 -25.89
N VAL A 287 1.71 4.91 -25.35
CA VAL A 287 0.35 4.41 -25.58
C VAL A 287 -0.69 5.23 -24.80
N ASN A 288 -0.36 5.68 -23.60
CA ASN A 288 -1.29 6.47 -22.77
C ASN A 288 -1.42 7.93 -23.24
N SER A 289 -0.33 8.54 -23.74
CA SER A 289 -0.28 9.95 -24.11
C SER A 289 -1.36 10.39 -25.13
N PRO A 290 -1.66 9.64 -26.21
CA PRO A 290 -2.75 9.94 -27.15
C PRO A 290 -4.12 10.12 -26.50
N VAL A 291 -4.48 9.24 -25.56
CA VAL A 291 -5.78 9.32 -24.86
C VAL A 291 -5.82 10.56 -23.96
N ILE A 292 -4.70 10.82 -23.26
CA ILE A 292 -4.55 12.01 -22.42
C ILE A 292 -4.75 13.27 -23.26
N CYS A 293 -4.00 13.43 -24.34
CA CYS A 293 -4.13 14.56 -25.25
C CYS A 293 -5.55 14.67 -25.83
N ALA A 294 -6.15 13.56 -26.25
CA ALA A 294 -7.49 13.58 -26.84
C ALA A 294 -8.55 14.13 -25.88
N VAL A 295 -8.55 13.67 -24.62
CA VAL A 295 -9.47 14.16 -23.60
C VAL A 295 -9.14 15.59 -23.19
N PHE A 296 -7.85 15.93 -22.97
CA PHE A 296 -7.45 17.27 -22.55
C PHE A 296 -7.70 18.34 -23.61
N LEU A 297 -7.59 18.02 -24.90
CA LEU A 297 -7.78 18.99 -25.98
C LEU A 297 -9.25 19.10 -26.42
N THR A 298 -10.08 18.10 -26.17
CA THR A 298 -11.48 18.08 -26.64
C THR A 298 -12.47 18.44 -25.52
N ALA A 299 -13.08 19.63 -25.61
CA ALA A 299 -14.01 20.12 -24.59
C ALA A 299 -15.22 19.19 -24.36
N GLN A 300 -15.75 18.58 -25.43
CA GLN A 300 -16.88 17.65 -25.36
C GLN A 300 -16.56 16.41 -24.51
N LEU A 301 -15.32 15.90 -24.58
CA LEU A 301 -14.89 14.76 -23.77
C LEU A 301 -14.75 15.14 -22.30
N ARG A 302 -14.20 16.33 -22.00
CA ARG A 302 -14.02 16.80 -20.61
C ARG A 302 -15.33 17.02 -19.85
N GLN A 303 -16.43 17.27 -20.56
CA GLN A 303 -17.74 17.46 -19.93
C GLN A 303 -18.36 16.15 -19.42
N GLN A 304 -17.85 14.99 -19.85
CA GLN A 304 -18.36 13.69 -19.42
C GLN A 304 -17.47 13.08 -18.32
N LYS A 305 -18.08 12.69 -17.19
CA LYS A 305 -17.36 12.25 -15.99
C LYS A 305 -16.53 10.99 -16.24
N GLU A 306 -17.02 10.09 -17.08
CA GLU A 306 -16.36 8.85 -17.48
C GLU A 306 -14.99 9.09 -18.13
N PHE A 307 -14.87 10.10 -19.00
CA PHE A 307 -13.62 10.41 -19.68
C PHE A 307 -12.62 11.12 -18.77
N VAL A 308 -13.10 11.89 -17.79
CA VAL A 308 -12.25 12.47 -16.73
C VAL A 308 -11.63 11.38 -15.86
N ILE A 309 -12.36 10.29 -15.58
CA ILE A 309 -11.82 9.13 -14.87
C ILE A 309 -10.78 8.40 -15.73
N ILE A 310 -11.09 8.13 -16.99
CA ILE A 310 -10.20 7.43 -17.93
C ILE A 310 -8.88 8.21 -18.12
N VAL A 311 -8.93 9.54 -18.27
CA VAL A 311 -7.70 10.33 -18.42
C VAL A 311 -6.84 10.33 -17.16
N GLY A 312 -7.45 10.30 -15.96
CA GLY A 312 -6.71 10.19 -14.70
C GLY A 312 -5.99 8.83 -14.56
N LEU A 313 -6.65 7.75 -15.00
CA LEU A 313 -6.05 6.41 -15.09
C LEU A 313 -4.86 6.42 -16.07
N CYS A 314 -5.06 6.93 -17.29
CA CYS A 314 -3.99 7.00 -18.29
C CYS A 314 -2.82 7.87 -17.86
N LEU A 315 -3.08 8.98 -17.15
CA LEU A 315 -2.03 9.85 -16.60
C LEU A 315 -1.19 9.13 -15.56
N THR A 316 -1.84 8.36 -14.67
CA THR A 316 -1.15 7.51 -13.68
C THR A 316 -0.28 6.48 -14.35
N ASP A 317 -0.83 5.76 -15.32
CA ASP A 317 -0.13 4.74 -16.10
C ASP A 317 1.08 5.31 -16.85
N ALA A 318 0.95 6.52 -17.41
CA ALA A 318 2.06 7.23 -18.05
C ALA A 318 3.15 7.64 -17.04
N ILE A 319 2.76 8.14 -15.86
CA ILE A 319 3.72 8.47 -14.78
C ILE A 319 4.47 7.21 -14.35
N ASN A 320 3.78 6.08 -14.19
CA ASN A 320 4.39 4.81 -13.83
C ASN A 320 5.38 4.33 -14.91
N GLY A 321 5.01 4.47 -16.20
CA GLY A 321 5.90 4.25 -17.33
C GLY A 321 7.17 5.11 -17.28
N LEU A 322 7.03 6.39 -16.97
CA LEU A 322 8.17 7.30 -16.83
C LEU A 322 9.10 6.88 -15.67
N VAL A 323 8.54 6.44 -14.55
CA VAL A 323 9.32 5.91 -13.42
C VAL A 323 10.14 4.69 -13.83
N PHE A 324 9.55 3.76 -14.61
CA PHE A 324 10.27 2.60 -15.14
C PHE A 324 11.44 3.00 -16.05
N VAL A 325 11.25 4.00 -16.91
CA VAL A 325 12.33 4.52 -17.77
C VAL A 325 13.45 5.13 -16.93
N ILE A 326 13.13 5.95 -15.94
CA ILE A 326 14.11 6.57 -15.03
C ILE A 326 14.92 5.49 -14.30
N ILE A 327 14.26 4.44 -13.78
CA ILE A 327 14.91 3.31 -13.11
C ILE A 327 15.81 2.54 -14.08
N GLY A 328 15.33 2.27 -15.29
CA GLY A 328 16.11 1.61 -16.34
C GLY A 328 17.40 2.37 -16.67
N ILE A 329 17.31 3.70 -16.85
CA ILE A 329 18.47 4.57 -17.10
C ILE A 329 19.43 4.54 -15.90
N TYR A 330 18.91 4.66 -14.68
CA TYR A 330 19.73 4.62 -13.46
C TYR A 330 20.48 3.29 -13.30
N ARG A 331 19.80 2.16 -13.52
CA ARG A 331 20.46 0.85 -13.45
C ARG A 331 21.48 0.67 -14.56
N TRP A 332 21.20 1.16 -15.76
CA TRP A 332 22.14 1.16 -16.87
C TRP A 332 23.43 1.93 -16.56
N THR A 333 23.34 3.09 -15.91
CA THR A 333 24.54 3.87 -15.53
C THR A 333 25.35 3.19 -14.43
N ILE A 334 24.70 2.54 -13.46
CA ILE A 334 25.38 1.76 -12.41
C ILE A 334 26.11 0.54 -12.98
N VAL A 335 25.45 -0.22 -13.86
CA VAL A 335 26.06 -1.39 -14.52
C VAL A 335 27.21 -0.96 -15.41
N ARG A 336 27.03 0.10 -16.23
CA ARG A 336 28.07 0.61 -17.13
C ARG A 336 29.29 1.16 -16.38
N SER A 337 29.11 1.68 -15.17
CA SER A 337 30.20 2.18 -14.33
C SER A 337 30.88 1.10 -13.47
N ASN A 338 30.52 -0.19 -13.65
CA ASN A 338 31.00 -1.32 -12.84
C ASN A 338 30.76 -1.16 -11.32
N ASN A 339 29.84 -0.28 -10.92
CA ASN A 339 29.52 -0.01 -9.52
C ASN A 339 28.38 -0.88 -8.98
N PHE A 340 27.99 -1.94 -9.70
CA PHE A 340 26.87 -2.82 -9.33
C PHE A 340 27.15 -3.65 -8.06
N ALA A 341 28.42 -3.90 -7.73
CA ALA A 341 28.84 -4.60 -6.51
C ALA A 341 28.95 -3.66 -5.29
N VAL A 342 28.81 -2.35 -5.48
CA VAL A 342 28.90 -1.35 -4.41
C VAL A 342 27.57 -1.29 -3.66
N LEU A 343 27.63 -1.34 -2.34
CA LEU A 343 26.45 -1.14 -1.50
C LEU A 343 26.13 0.35 -1.36
N THR A 344 24.85 0.69 -1.42
CA THR A 344 24.35 2.05 -1.21
C THR A 344 23.34 2.08 -0.07
N SER A 345 23.03 3.28 0.44
CA SER A 345 22.04 3.44 1.49
C SER A 345 20.62 3.30 0.95
N ARG A 346 19.73 2.67 1.74
CA ARG A 346 18.29 2.57 1.42
C ARG A 346 17.66 3.94 1.17
N LEU A 347 18.08 4.96 1.93
CA LEU A 347 17.60 6.34 1.76
C LEU A 347 17.99 6.89 0.38
N SER A 348 19.20 6.61 -0.09
CA SER A 348 19.64 6.97 -1.44
C SER A 348 18.77 6.28 -2.48
N CYS A 349 18.48 4.98 -2.35
CA CYS A 349 17.58 4.31 -3.29
C CYS A 349 16.17 4.92 -3.29
N LEU A 350 15.60 5.20 -2.11
CA LEU A 350 14.27 5.77 -1.96
C LEU A 350 14.17 7.21 -2.51
N SER A 351 15.22 8.02 -2.34
CA SER A 351 15.26 9.39 -2.85
C SER A 351 15.53 9.47 -4.35
N THR A 352 16.17 8.44 -4.92
CA THR A 352 16.58 8.42 -6.34
C THR A 352 15.51 7.76 -7.21
N VAL A 353 14.58 6.99 -6.62
CA VAL A 353 13.63 6.17 -7.37
C VAL A 353 12.18 6.35 -6.85
N PRO A 354 11.24 6.85 -7.65
CA PRO A 354 9.83 6.98 -7.27
C PRO A 354 9.04 5.65 -7.27
N GLN A 355 9.63 4.54 -6.80
CA GLN A 355 9.03 3.19 -6.79
C GLN A 355 7.78 3.08 -5.90
N MET A 356 7.68 3.89 -4.84
CA MET A 356 6.54 3.83 -3.90
C MET A 356 5.32 4.61 -4.39
N SER A 357 5.53 5.62 -5.23
CA SER A 357 4.46 6.41 -5.85
C SER A 357 3.61 5.56 -6.79
N SER A 358 4.19 4.62 -7.54
CA SER A 358 3.44 3.81 -8.51
C SER A 358 2.46 2.83 -7.86
N VAL A 359 2.85 2.20 -6.74
CA VAL A 359 2.00 1.23 -6.02
C VAL A 359 0.76 1.91 -5.41
N GLY A 360 0.91 3.15 -4.94
CA GLY A 360 -0.19 3.90 -4.31
C GLY A 360 -1.18 4.54 -5.28
N ILE A 361 -0.72 4.96 -6.48
CA ILE A 361 -1.58 5.70 -7.42
C ILE A 361 -2.48 4.73 -8.23
N ASP A 362 -1.97 3.57 -8.65
CA ASP A 362 -2.74 2.54 -9.37
C ASP A 362 -3.95 2.02 -8.57
N GLN A 363 -3.76 1.85 -7.25
CA GLN A 363 -4.83 1.41 -6.36
C GLN A 363 -5.86 2.52 -6.13
N ALA A 364 -5.41 3.78 -5.98
CA ALA A 364 -6.28 4.93 -5.70
C ALA A 364 -7.31 5.21 -6.82
N PHE A 365 -6.99 4.91 -8.08
CA PHE A 365 -7.93 5.11 -9.19
C PHE A 365 -8.88 3.94 -9.44
N ALA A 366 -8.54 2.70 -9.08
CA ALA A 366 -9.51 1.59 -9.07
C ALA A 366 -10.72 1.91 -8.15
N TRP A 367 -10.49 2.66 -7.07
CA TRP A 367 -11.54 3.18 -6.19
C TRP A 367 -12.44 4.26 -6.84
N MET A 368 -11.91 5.07 -7.78
CA MET A 368 -12.72 6.08 -8.49
C MET A 368 -13.83 5.46 -9.33
N LEU A 369 -13.54 4.32 -9.98
CA LEU A 369 -14.52 3.60 -10.79
C LEU A 369 -15.65 2.97 -9.96
N LEU A 370 -15.41 2.69 -8.68
CA LEU A 370 -16.37 2.04 -7.80
C LEU A 370 -17.23 3.03 -6.99
N VAL A 371 -16.71 4.22 -6.62
CA VAL A 371 -17.33 5.06 -5.58
C VAL A 371 -17.68 6.48 -6.04
N ASN A 372 -17.43 6.87 -7.30
CA ASN A 372 -17.79 8.21 -7.81
C ASN A 372 -17.20 9.35 -6.93
N CYS A 373 -16.00 9.10 -6.39
CA CYS A 373 -15.38 9.92 -5.36
C CYS A 373 -14.76 11.20 -5.97
N ARG A 374 -14.74 12.30 -5.20
CA ARG A 374 -14.11 13.56 -5.64
C ARG A 374 -12.60 13.36 -5.80
N LEU A 375 -12.01 13.92 -6.86
CA LEU A 375 -10.57 13.88 -7.17
C LEU A 375 -9.68 14.25 -5.96
N SER A 376 -10.15 15.14 -5.07
CA SER A 376 -9.48 15.54 -3.84
C SER A 376 -9.24 14.38 -2.85
N ALA A 377 -10.15 13.40 -2.77
CA ALA A 377 -10.01 12.25 -1.87
C ALA A 377 -8.92 11.27 -2.35
N VAL A 378 -8.77 11.14 -3.67
CA VAL A 378 -7.73 10.31 -4.31
C VAL A 378 -6.35 10.91 -4.07
N VAL A 379 -6.21 12.22 -4.27
CA VAL A 379 -4.97 12.95 -3.95
C VAL A 379 -4.61 12.78 -2.48
N LEU A 380 -5.58 12.90 -1.57
CA LEU A 380 -5.36 12.73 -0.14
C LEU A 380 -4.91 11.29 0.21
N GLN A 381 -5.51 10.28 -0.42
CA GLN A 381 -5.14 8.88 -0.22
C GLN A 381 -3.75 8.58 -0.79
N SER A 382 -3.41 9.08 -1.98
CA SER A 382 -2.07 8.94 -2.56
C SER A 382 -1.01 9.63 -1.70
N VAL A 383 -1.30 10.83 -1.19
CA VAL A 383 -0.43 11.55 -0.23
C VAL A 383 -0.27 10.75 1.07
N PHE A 384 -1.35 10.16 1.59
CA PHE A 384 -1.30 9.32 2.77
C PHE A 384 -0.46 8.06 2.56
N CYS A 385 -0.63 7.34 1.45
CA CYS A 385 0.17 6.17 1.12
C CYS A 385 1.66 6.50 0.99
N VAL A 386 1.99 7.61 0.34
CA VAL A 386 3.38 8.09 0.21
C VAL A 386 3.95 8.51 1.57
N ALA A 387 3.18 9.20 2.40
CA ALA A 387 3.58 9.58 3.75
C ALA A 387 3.84 8.35 4.62
N VAL A 388 2.92 7.38 4.61
CA VAL A 388 3.06 6.10 5.34
C VAL A 388 4.31 5.36 4.86
N ALA A 389 4.52 5.19 3.55
CA ALA A 389 5.72 4.55 3.01
C ALA A 389 7.01 5.26 3.45
N PHE A 390 7.02 6.60 3.44
CA PHE A 390 8.16 7.41 3.91
C PHE A 390 8.41 7.26 5.43
N PHE A 391 7.37 7.18 6.25
CA PHE A 391 7.50 7.00 7.70
C PHE A 391 7.99 5.60 8.09
N PHE A 392 7.49 4.54 7.43
CA PHE A 392 7.86 3.16 7.74
C PHE A 392 9.20 2.70 7.13
N THR A 393 9.80 3.49 6.22
CA THR A 393 11.13 3.23 5.66
C THR A 393 12.27 3.88 6.45
N ARG A 394 11.97 4.65 7.52
CA ARG A 394 12.96 5.26 8.41
C ARG A 394 13.62 4.31 9.42
N ASP A 395 13.38 3.00 9.37
CA ASP A 395 14.04 2.06 10.27
C ASP A 395 15.52 1.84 9.90
N PHE A 396 16.40 2.53 10.62
CA PHE A 396 17.86 2.58 10.45
C PHE A 396 18.62 1.31 10.91
N THR A 397 18.01 0.13 10.92
CA THR A 397 18.70 -1.07 11.43
C THR A 397 19.57 -1.78 10.40
N PHE A 398 19.39 -1.53 9.09
CA PHE A 398 20.13 -2.19 8.01
C PHE A 398 20.60 -1.18 6.95
N PRO A 399 21.88 -0.77 6.95
CA PRO A 399 22.29 0.47 6.30
C PRO A 399 22.56 0.35 4.80
N GLU A 400 22.76 -0.86 4.27
CA GLU A 400 23.38 -1.07 2.97
C GLU A 400 22.60 -2.08 2.12
N VAL A 401 22.29 -1.70 0.88
CA VAL A 401 21.55 -2.48 -0.12
C VAL A 401 22.24 -2.36 -1.48
N SER A 402 21.91 -3.22 -2.43
CA SER A 402 22.49 -3.15 -3.79
C SER A 402 22.30 -1.77 -4.41
N SER A 403 23.34 -1.25 -5.07
CA SER A 403 23.30 0.00 -5.84
C SER A 403 22.29 -0.02 -7.01
N LEU A 404 21.80 -1.20 -7.40
CA LEU A 404 20.73 -1.38 -8.39
C LEU A 404 19.33 -1.01 -7.87
N CYS A 405 19.18 -0.77 -6.57
CA CYS A 405 17.98 -0.24 -5.92
C CYS A 405 16.69 -0.99 -6.32
N TYR A 406 16.66 -2.30 -6.07
CA TYR A 406 15.43 -3.09 -6.20
C TYR A 406 14.39 -2.68 -5.15
N THR A 407 13.11 -2.70 -5.52
CA THR A 407 11.99 -2.32 -4.62
C THR A 407 11.92 -3.22 -3.38
N SER A 408 12.18 -4.51 -3.56
CA SER A 408 12.26 -5.51 -2.47
C SER A 408 13.31 -5.16 -1.42
N ASP A 409 14.42 -4.57 -1.87
CA ASP A 409 15.61 -4.35 -1.05
C ASP A 409 15.59 -2.95 -0.43
N SER A 410 15.09 -1.96 -1.16
CA SER A 410 15.00 -0.56 -0.75
C SER A 410 13.97 -0.32 0.36
N VAL A 411 12.96 -1.19 0.47
CA VAL A 411 11.90 -1.12 1.47
C VAL A 411 12.17 -2.11 2.62
N ASN A 412 11.64 -1.85 3.81
CA ASN A 412 11.68 -2.84 4.89
C ASN A 412 11.02 -4.14 4.41
N PRO A 413 11.65 -5.33 4.51
CA PRO A 413 11.09 -6.58 4.00
C PRO A 413 9.69 -6.91 4.58
N LYS A 414 9.42 -6.49 5.82
CA LYS A 414 8.08 -6.63 6.42
C LYS A 414 7.06 -5.71 5.77
N LEU A 415 7.45 -4.45 5.50
CA LEU A 415 6.58 -3.50 4.81
C LEU A 415 6.34 -3.91 3.35
N TYR A 416 7.38 -4.41 2.67
CA TYR A 416 7.27 -4.94 1.31
C TYR A 416 6.23 -6.07 1.25
N ARG A 417 6.29 -7.04 2.17
CA ARG A 417 5.27 -8.09 2.26
C ARG A 417 3.87 -7.58 2.60
N ILE A 418 3.74 -6.55 3.44
CA ILE A 418 2.44 -5.93 3.72
C ILE A 418 1.86 -5.28 2.46
N LEU A 419 2.67 -4.55 1.69
CA LEU A 419 2.24 -3.94 0.43
C LEU A 419 1.81 -4.99 -0.60
N GLU A 420 2.55 -6.09 -0.67
CA GLU A 420 2.25 -7.22 -1.56
C GLU A 420 0.94 -7.92 -1.20
N VAL A 421 0.72 -8.23 0.08
CA VAL A 421 -0.55 -8.80 0.56
C VAL A 421 -1.71 -7.82 0.36
N THR A 422 -1.48 -6.52 0.57
CA THR A 422 -2.49 -5.48 0.32
C THR A 422 -2.87 -5.43 -1.17
N ARG A 423 -1.89 -5.55 -2.07
CA ARG A 423 -2.11 -5.63 -3.52
C ARG A 423 -2.88 -6.89 -3.92
N LEU A 424 -2.50 -8.07 -3.42
CA LEU A 424 -3.24 -9.31 -3.66
C LEU A 424 -4.69 -9.20 -3.18
N SER A 425 -4.90 -8.63 -1.99
CA SER A 425 -6.21 -8.53 -1.36
C SER A 425 -7.13 -7.55 -2.09
N THR A 426 -6.61 -6.40 -2.51
CA THR A 426 -7.38 -5.37 -3.24
C THR A 426 -7.79 -5.86 -4.62
N VAL A 427 -6.89 -6.53 -5.37
CA VAL A 427 -7.24 -7.12 -6.67
C VAL A 427 -8.26 -8.24 -6.49
N SER A 428 -8.08 -9.14 -5.51
CA SER A 428 -9.04 -10.23 -5.23
C SER A 428 -10.43 -9.69 -4.86
N PHE A 429 -10.49 -8.65 -4.04
CA PHE A 429 -11.75 -8.03 -3.67
C PHE A 429 -12.45 -7.36 -4.85
N SER A 430 -11.69 -6.69 -5.73
CA SER A 430 -12.25 -6.12 -6.96
C SER A 430 -12.96 -7.18 -7.81
N VAL A 431 -12.38 -8.39 -7.92
CA VAL A 431 -12.98 -9.53 -8.64
C VAL A 431 -14.27 -9.99 -7.97
N LEU A 432 -14.28 -10.14 -6.63
CA LEU A 432 -15.46 -10.55 -5.88
C LEU A 432 -16.63 -9.59 -6.04
N LEU A 433 -16.36 -8.29 -6.17
CA LEU A 433 -17.40 -7.29 -6.42
C LEU A 433 -18.03 -7.41 -7.82
N TYR A 434 -17.33 -7.94 -8.83
CA TYR A 434 -17.91 -8.08 -10.18
C TYR A 434 -18.86 -9.26 -10.33
N VAL A 435 -18.73 -10.31 -9.53
CA VAL A 435 -19.62 -11.48 -9.56
C VAL A 435 -21.10 -11.07 -9.44
N PRO A 436 -21.53 -10.33 -8.39
CA PRO A 436 -22.93 -9.90 -8.28
C PRO A 436 -23.35 -8.91 -9.38
N ILE A 437 -22.43 -8.05 -9.86
CA ILE A 437 -22.71 -7.08 -10.94
C ILE A 437 -23.02 -7.81 -12.26
N CYS A 438 -22.18 -8.79 -12.63
CA CYS A 438 -22.36 -9.61 -13.81
C CYS A 438 -23.62 -10.48 -13.73
N SER A 439 -23.89 -11.09 -12.56
CA SER A 439 -25.11 -11.87 -12.34
C SER A 439 -26.38 -11.04 -12.51
N LYS A 440 -26.41 -9.79 -12.04
CA LYS A 440 -27.56 -8.90 -12.20
C LYS A 440 -27.69 -8.36 -13.64
N LEU A 441 -26.58 -8.03 -14.32
CA LEU A 441 -26.62 -7.69 -15.74
C LEU A 441 -27.15 -8.85 -16.58
N TYR A 442 -26.76 -10.08 -16.27
CA TYR A 442 -27.28 -11.29 -16.91
C TYR A 442 -28.77 -11.49 -16.62
N TYR A 443 -29.20 -11.30 -15.37
CA TYR A 443 -30.61 -11.38 -14.97
C TYR A 443 -31.48 -10.34 -15.68
N ILE A 444 -31.05 -9.06 -15.69
CA ILE A 444 -31.72 -7.99 -16.44
C ILE A 444 -31.73 -8.36 -17.92
N SER A 445 -30.62 -8.96 -18.41
CA SER A 445 -30.46 -9.46 -19.78
C SER A 445 -31.29 -10.68 -20.15
N ARG A 446 -32.03 -11.27 -19.23
CA ARG A 446 -32.96 -12.36 -19.49
C ARG A 446 -34.43 -11.96 -19.28
N ASN A 447 -34.71 -11.09 -18.31
CA ASN A 447 -36.08 -10.89 -17.80
C ASN A 447 -36.79 -9.60 -18.22
N ARG A 448 -36.15 -8.62 -18.88
CA ARG A 448 -36.82 -7.33 -19.22
C ARG A 448 -36.67 -6.91 -20.70
N GLN A 449 -37.44 -7.53 -21.59
CA GLN A 449 -37.44 -7.30 -23.06
C GLN A 449 -37.67 -5.84 -23.51
N GLY A 450 -38.17 -4.93 -22.67
CA GLY A 450 -38.37 -3.51 -23.00
C GLY A 450 -37.26 -2.53 -22.55
N ILE A 451 -36.38 -2.91 -21.61
CA ILE A 451 -35.38 -1.97 -21.04
C ILE A 451 -34.10 -1.91 -21.88
N TYR A 452 -33.83 -2.93 -22.71
CA TYR A 452 -32.65 -3.00 -23.57
C TYR A 452 -32.48 -1.84 -24.54
N SER A 453 -33.58 -1.21 -24.96
CA SER A 453 -33.54 -0.09 -25.90
C SER A 453 -33.20 1.25 -25.23
N THR A 454 -33.18 1.33 -23.89
CA THR A 454 -32.83 2.56 -23.20
C THR A 454 -31.33 2.85 -23.31
N SER A 455 -30.97 4.05 -23.79
CA SER A 455 -29.57 4.47 -23.96
C SER A 455 -28.74 4.33 -22.68
N ARG A 456 -29.39 4.51 -21.52
CA ARG A 456 -28.80 4.40 -20.19
C ARG A 456 -28.39 2.96 -19.82
N TYR A 457 -29.19 1.95 -20.17
CA TYR A 457 -28.81 0.54 -19.97
C TYR A 457 -27.61 0.16 -20.84
N GLN A 458 -27.61 0.60 -22.10
CA GLN A 458 -26.51 0.38 -23.03
C GLN A 458 -25.20 1.02 -22.51
N GLN A 459 -25.27 2.24 -21.98
CA GLN A 459 -24.12 2.95 -21.39
C GLN A 459 -23.60 2.23 -20.14
N LEU A 460 -24.49 1.84 -19.23
CA LEU A 460 -24.11 1.11 -18.01
C LEU A 460 -23.48 -0.25 -18.34
N LYS A 461 -24.11 -1.04 -19.21
CA LYS A 461 -23.57 -2.34 -19.69
C LYS A 461 -22.19 -2.16 -20.32
N ASN A 462 -22.02 -1.15 -21.16
CA ASN A 462 -20.74 -0.91 -21.83
C ASN A 462 -19.64 -0.51 -20.84
N MET A 463 -19.95 0.35 -19.87
CA MET A 463 -19.02 0.78 -18.83
C MET A 463 -18.63 -0.41 -17.94
N THR A 464 -19.59 -1.20 -17.49
CA THR A 464 -19.33 -2.38 -16.65
C THR A 464 -18.46 -3.42 -17.35
N ILE A 465 -18.69 -3.69 -18.64
CA ILE A 465 -17.85 -4.61 -19.41
C ILE A 465 -16.42 -4.08 -19.54
N THR A 466 -16.25 -2.79 -19.85
CA THR A 466 -14.94 -2.15 -19.97
C THR A 466 -14.16 -2.26 -18.64
N VAL A 467 -14.84 -2.03 -17.53
CA VAL A 467 -14.26 -2.13 -16.18
C VAL A 467 -13.92 -3.59 -15.82
N ALA A 468 -14.80 -4.54 -16.14
CA ALA A 468 -14.55 -5.97 -15.91
C ALA A 468 -13.35 -6.49 -16.73
N LEU A 469 -13.20 -6.06 -17.99
CA LEU A 469 -12.04 -6.40 -18.81
C LEU A 469 -10.74 -5.83 -18.21
N ALA A 470 -10.75 -4.58 -17.73
CA ALA A 470 -9.59 -3.97 -17.06
C ALA A 470 -9.27 -4.62 -15.69
N SER A 471 -10.24 -5.23 -15.04
CA SER A 471 -10.01 -6.02 -13.82
C SER A 471 -9.47 -7.42 -14.16
N ALA A 472 -9.92 -8.04 -15.25
CA ALA A 472 -9.38 -9.31 -15.73
C ALA A 472 -7.90 -9.19 -16.11
N THR A 473 -7.47 -8.09 -16.74
CA THR A 473 -6.05 -7.82 -17.00
C THR A 473 -5.25 -7.72 -15.70
N SER A 474 -5.82 -7.11 -14.66
CA SER A 474 -5.18 -7.03 -13.33
C SER A 474 -5.04 -8.39 -12.65
N VAL A 475 -5.99 -9.31 -12.86
CA VAL A 475 -5.87 -10.69 -12.36
C VAL A 475 -4.71 -11.42 -13.05
N VAL A 476 -4.68 -11.38 -14.38
CA VAL A 476 -3.72 -12.15 -15.18
C VAL A 476 -2.30 -11.59 -15.04
N LEU A 477 -2.14 -10.27 -15.04
CA LEU A 477 -0.82 -9.62 -15.12
C LEU A 477 -0.28 -9.16 -13.77
N VAL A 478 -1.09 -9.17 -12.71
CA VAL A 478 -0.67 -8.74 -11.37
C VAL A 478 -0.96 -9.85 -10.34
N LEU A 479 -2.23 -10.25 -10.16
CA LEU A 479 -2.59 -11.19 -9.09
C LEU A 479 -1.92 -12.56 -9.25
N MET A 480 -1.98 -13.17 -10.44
CA MET A 480 -1.41 -14.51 -10.68
C MET A 480 0.12 -14.53 -10.53
N PRO A 481 0.89 -13.61 -11.15
CA PRO A 481 2.35 -13.56 -10.96
C PRO A 481 2.75 -13.29 -9.52
N ASP A 482 2.08 -12.36 -8.84
CA ASP A 482 2.39 -12.04 -7.44
C ASP A 482 2.12 -13.25 -6.53
N ALA A 483 0.99 -13.94 -6.71
CA ALA A 483 0.68 -15.15 -5.94
C ALA A 483 1.73 -16.24 -6.20
N ALA A 484 2.12 -16.45 -7.46
CA ALA A 484 3.15 -17.43 -7.81
C ALA A 484 4.51 -17.14 -7.14
N VAL A 485 4.90 -15.86 -7.08
CA VAL A 485 6.14 -15.42 -6.42
C VAL A 485 6.05 -15.52 -4.89
N VAL A 486 4.94 -15.08 -4.29
CA VAL A 486 4.74 -15.07 -2.82
C VAL A 486 4.73 -16.48 -2.24
N PHE A 487 4.08 -17.42 -2.92
CA PHE A 487 3.98 -18.81 -2.48
C PHE A 487 5.11 -19.70 -3.02
N ASP A 488 6.08 -19.10 -3.71
CA ASP A 488 7.19 -19.77 -4.41
C ASP A 488 6.74 -21.02 -5.20
N LEU A 489 5.67 -20.87 -5.98
CA LEU A 489 5.16 -21.96 -6.80
C LEU A 489 6.21 -22.32 -7.85
N PHE A 490 6.65 -23.57 -7.88
CA PHE A 490 7.62 -24.10 -8.86
C PHE A 490 8.98 -23.39 -8.87
N GLY A 491 9.40 -22.77 -7.75
CA GLY A 491 10.68 -22.06 -7.69
C GLY A 491 10.72 -20.78 -8.54
N LEU A 492 9.55 -20.18 -8.78
CA LEU A 492 9.39 -18.98 -9.61
C LEU A 492 9.85 -17.70 -8.89
N GLN A 493 10.16 -17.74 -7.59
CA GLN A 493 10.65 -16.58 -6.85
C GLN A 493 11.89 -15.94 -7.48
N LYS A 494 12.77 -16.74 -8.12
CA LYS A 494 13.96 -16.24 -8.84
C LYS A 494 13.63 -15.29 -10.01
N PHE A 495 12.41 -15.36 -10.55
CA PHE A 495 11.94 -14.50 -11.65
C PHE A 495 11.09 -13.33 -11.16
N ALA A 496 11.04 -13.04 -9.86
CA ALA A 496 10.22 -11.98 -9.27
C ALA A 496 10.39 -10.61 -9.96
N SER A 497 11.63 -10.23 -10.33
CA SER A 497 11.86 -8.96 -11.02
C SER A 497 11.28 -8.93 -12.44
N TYR A 498 11.31 -10.06 -13.15
CA TYR A 498 10.71 -10.18 -14.49
C TYR A 498 9.18 -10.11 -14.40
N PHE A 499 8.57 -10.83 -13.45
CA PHE A 499 7.13 -10.75 -13.21
C PHE A 499 6.71 -9.34 -12.83
N PHE A 500 7.46 -8.68 -11.94
CA PHE A 500 7.24 -7.27 -11.61
C PHE A 500 7.32 -6.37 -12.84
N SER A 501 8.30 -6.60 -13.72
CA SER A 501 8.47 -5.81 -14.95
C SER A 501 7.28 -5.98 -15.91
N VAL A 502 6.72 -7.19 -16.00
CA VAL A 502 5.56 -7.49 -16.85
C VAL A 502 4.27 -6.85 -16.32
N THR A 503 4.18 -6.53 -15.03
CA THR A 503 2.97 -5.88 -14.46
C THR A 503 2.61 -4.57 -15.17
N ILE A 504 3.60 -3.83 -15.68
CA ILE A 504 3.35 -2.56 -16.40
C ILE A 504 2.65 -2.76 -17.75
N LEU A 505 2.68 -3.98 -18.31
CA LEU A 505 1.94 -4.29 -19.53
C LEU A 505 0.42 -4.11 -19.35
N LYS A 506 -0.07 -4.26 -18.11
CA LYS A 506 -1.45 -3.92 -17.71
C LYS A 506 -1.81 -2.50 -18.14
N SER A 507 -0.94 -1.53 -17.87
CA SER A 507 -1.15 -0.11 -18.18
C SER A 507 -1.34 0.13 -19.69
N SER A 508 -0.58 -0.59 -20.52
CA SER A 508 -0.70 -0.52 -21.97
C SER A 508 -1.96 -1.20 -22.50
N ILE A 509 -2.34 -2.36 -21.93
CA ILE A 509 -3.54 -3.11 -22.36
C ILE A 509 -4.83 -2.37 -21.96
N ASN A 510 -4.85 -1.74 -20.78
CA ASN A 510 -6.01 -1.00 -20.32
C ASN A 510 -6.40 0.14 -21.27
N VAL A 511 -5.43 0.87 -21.81
CA VAL A 511 -5.67 1.88 -22.85
C VAL A 511 -6.37 1.28 -24.07
N PHE A 512 -5.88 0.14 -24.55
CA PHE A 512 -6.49 -0.52 -25.70
C PHE A 512 -7.96 -0.88 -25.44
N ILE A 513 -8.26 -1.39 -24.24
CA ILE A 513 -9.63 -1.65 -23.79
C ILE A 513 -10.45 -0.35 -23.82
N TYR A 514 -9.93 0.75 -23.28
CA TYR A 514 -10.64 2.04 -23.24
C TYR A 514 -10.93 2.58 -24.65
N VAL A 515 -9.96 2.51 -25.56
CA VAL A 515 -10.09 3.03 -26.93
C VAL A 515 -11.06 2.18 -27.76
N VAL A 516 -10.91 0.86 -27.75
CA VAL A 516 -11.77 -0.05 -28.54
C VAL A 516 -13.23 0.01 -28.07
N ARG A 517 -13.44 0.13 -26.76
CA ARG A 517 -14.79 0.14 -26.17
C ARG A 517 -15.49 1.48 -26.29
N ASN A 518 -14.77 2.57 -26.57
CA ASN A 518 -15.34 3.93 -26.66
C ASN A 518 -15.11 4.54 -28.06
N PRO A 519 -16.11 4.43 -28.97
CA PRO A 519 -15.99 4.93 -30.34
C PRO A 519 -15.66 6.43 -30.43
N LEU A 520 -16.09 7.23 -29.44
CA LEU A 520 -15.84 8.66 -29.40
C LEU A 520 -14.36 8.98 -29.15
N ILE A 521 -13.71 8.26 -28.21
CA ILE A 521 -12.26 8.38 -27.96
C ILE A 521 -11.51 7.93 -29.22
N TYR A 522 -11.87 6.77 -29.77
CA TYR A 522 -11.22 6.23 -30.97
C TYR A 522 -11.29 7.19 -32.16
N ARG A 523 -12.48 7.77 -32.45
CA ARG A 523 -12.64 8.75 -33.53
C ARG A 523 -11.85 10.03 -33.29
N THR A 524 -11.81 10.50 -32.05
CA THR A 524 -11.06 11.71 -31.67
C THR A 524 -9.56 11.50 -31.85
N ILE A 525 -9.02 10.40 -31.33
CA ILE A 525 -7.61 10.02 -31.51
C ILE A 525 -7.30 9.86 -33.01
N ARG A 526 -8.14 9.14 -33.75
CA ARG A 526 -7.98 8.99 -35.21
C ARG A 526 -8.01 10.35 -35.92
N GLY A 527 -8.83 11.30 -35.48
CA GLY A 527 -8.86 12.65 -36.03
C GLY A 527 -7.54 13.40 -35.87
N PHE A 528 -6.87 13.24 -34.73
CA PHE A 528 -5.55 13.83 -34.47
C PHE A 528 -4.43 13.20 -35.30
N PHE A 529 -4.44 11.87 -35.50
CA PHE A 529 -3.36 11.18 -36.23
C PHE A 529 -3.61 11.02 -37.73
N CYS A 530 -4.86 11.07 -38.19
CA CYS A 530 -5.24 10.85 -39.58
C CYS A 530 -5.86 12.09 -40.24
N SER A 531 -5.50 13.30 -39.81
CA SER A 531 -5.98 14.52 -40.46
C SER A 531 -5.66 14.51 -41.96
N ARG A 532 -6.70 14.35 -42.80
CA ARG A 532 -6.64 14.86 -44.18
C ARG A 532 -6.68 16.40 -44.09
N PRO A 533 -5.96 17.13 -44.96
CA PRO A 533 -6.00 18.58 -44.95
C PRO A 533 -7.41 19.06 -45.35
N ASN A 534 -7.94 19.98 -44.53
CA ASN A 534 -9.11 20.86 -44.73
C ASN A 534 -10.52 20.24 -44.81
N VAL A 535 -11.26 20.29 -43.69
CA VAL A 535 -12.60 20.94 -43.62
C VAL A 535 -12.78 21.51 -42.20
N PRO A 536 -13.09 22.80 -42.03
CA PRO A 536 -13.28 23.40 -40.70
C PRO A 536 -14.58 22.90 -40.05
N ILE A 537 -14.48 22.56 -38.76
CA ILE A 537 -15.61 22.19 -37.90
C ILE A 537 -16.35 23.49 -37.55
N GLY A 538 -17.36 23.83 -38.34
CA GLY A 538 -18.24 24.97 -38.11
C GLY A 538 -19.60 24.74 -38.73
N SER A 539 -20.65 24.88 -37.93
CA SER A 539 -22.09 24.81 -38.24
C SER A 539 -22.72 23.42 -38.44
N VAL A 540 -23.20 22.84 -37.33
CA VAL A 540 -24.43 22.02 -37.39
C VAL A 540 -25.58 22.99 -37.61
N GLN A 541 -25.87 23.32 -38.87
CA GLN A 541 -27.15 23.94 -39.23
C GLN A 541 -28.26 22.90 -39.04
N ARG A 542 -29.28 23.27 -38.26
CA ARG A 542 -30.59 22.64 -38.29
C ARG A 542 -31.13 22.77 -39.72
N SER A 543 -31.13 21.69 -40.49
CA SER A 543 -31.96 21.60 -41.70
C SER A 543 -33.25 20.85 -41.36
N SER A 544 -34.30 21.62 -41.13
CA SER A 544 -35.68 21.21 -41.33
C SER A 544 -35.88 20.86 -42.82
N SER A 545 -36.11 19.59 -43.13
CA SER A 545 -36.75 19.21 -44.39
C SER A 545 -37.50 17.91 -44.20
N THR A 546 -38.81 18.05 -44.07
CA THR A 546 -39.85 17.07 -44.37
C THR A 546 -39.51 16.28 -45.64
N GLN A 547 -39.48 14.95 -45.57
CA GLN A 547 -39.67 14.09 -46.75
C GLN A 547 -41.02 13.36 -46.64
N PRO A 548 -41.78 13.25 -47.74
CA PRO A 548 -43.09 12.62 -47.76
C PRO A 548 -42.99 11.10 -47.83
N ALA A 549 -43.99 10.41 -47.30
CA ALA A 549 -44.16 8.96 -47.38
C ALA A 549 -44.35 8.49 -48.84
N PRO A 550 -43.78 7.33 -49.24
CA PRO A 550 -44.10 6.73 -50.53
C PRO A 550 -45.42 5.96 -50.42
N SER A 551 -46.37 6.35 -51.26
CA SER A 551 -47.71 5.77 -51.31
C SER A 551 -47.89 4.77 -52.47
N TRP A 552 -48.53 3.64 -52.14
CA TRP A 552 -49.34 2.72 -52.96
C TRP A 552 -48.68 1.58 -53.75
N ARG A 553 -49.04 0.34 -53.37
CA ARG A 553 -49.98 -0.48 -54.17
C ARG A 553 -50.74 -1.49 -53.30
N ARG A 554 -52.07 -1.44 -53.40
CA ARG A 554 -53.07 -2.35 -52.84
C ARG A 554 -52.96 -3.72 -53.53
N ARG A 555 -53.19 -4.82 -52.79
CA ARG A 555 -53.76 -6.06 -53.35
C ARG A 555 -55.21 -6.18 -52.87
N PRO A 556 -56.17 -6.52 -53.75
CA PRO A 556 -57.53 -6.81 -53.34
C PRO A 556 -57.65 -8.25 -52.82
N SER A 557 -58.49 -8.43 -51.81
CA SER A 557 -59.09 -9.70 -51.43
C SER A 557 -60.14 -10.12 -52.48
N PRO A 558 -60.28 -11.41 -52.81
CA PRO A 558 -61.55 -11.98 -53.20
C PRO A 558 -62.23 -12.64 -52.00
N ILE A 559 -63.53 -12.39 -51.91
CA ILE A 559 -64.51 -13.14 -51.13
C ILE A 559 -64.68 -14.52 -51.77
N ALA A 560 -64.59 -15.56 -50.94
CA ALA A 560 -65.50 -16.71 -50.84
C ALA A 560 -65.11 -17.52 -49.61
#